data_AF-A0A368XCZ2-F1
#
_entry.id   AF-A0A368XCZ2-F1
#
_cell.length_a   1.000
_cell.length_b   1.000
_cell.length_c   1.000
_cell.angle_alpha   90.00
_cell.angle_beta   90.00
_cell.angle_gamma   90.00
#
_symmetry.space_group_name_H-M   'P 1'
#
loop_
_entity.id
_entity.type
_entity.pdbx_description
1 polymer ?
#
loop_
_entity_poly.entity_id
_entity_poly.type
_entity_poly.pdbx_seq_one_letter_code
_entity_poly.pdbx_strand_id
1 'polypeptide(L)'
;MKEKDSQSPFKKRNIFLSVLLSIVTLGGYIGIWFLRRKVVFKQLTTNSEVPYKWWVVVTVYLFLSLTITFIGEVFFTLYGLYILDSIDLILAFYFLGLLYYSVFRVKELLEKEFEDININKYLVFIFHIWYLQFKMNKLAD
;
A
#
# COMPACT_ATOMS: atom_id res chain seq x y z
N MET A 1 -27.52 19.22 7.96
CA MET A 1 -27.53 17.88 8.57
C MET A 1 -27.99 16.92 7.49
N LYS A 2 -27.04 16.30 6.77
CA LYS A 2 -27.36 15.30 5.74
C LYS A 2 -27.11 13.94 6.36
N GLU A 3 -28.18 13.16 6.56
CA GLU A 3 -28.09 11.72 6.72
C GLU A 3 -27.31 11.16 5.53
N LYS A 4 -26.06 10.76 5.78
CA LYS A 4 -25.21 10.07 4.82
C LYS A 4 -25.49 8.60 5.08
N ASP A 5 -26.36 8.05 4.24
CA ASP A 5 -26.73 6.63 4.21
C ASP A 5 -25.50 5.76 4.53
N SER A 6 -25.67 4.91 5.55
CA SER A 6 -24.67 4.09 6.22
C SER A 6 -24.21 2.91 5.37
N GLN A 7 -23.92 3.14 4.09
CA GLN A 7 -23.22 2.18 3.25
C GLN A 7 -21.74 2.55 3.20
N SER A 8 -20.95 1.82 3.98
CA SER A 8 -19.50 1.87 3.94
C SER A 8 -19.01 1.80 2.48
N PRO A 9 -18.21 2.76 2.00
CA PRO A 9 -17.70 2.75 0.63
C PRO A 9 -16.67 1.63 0.39
N PHE A 10 -16.38 0.83 1.41
CA PHE A 10 -15.36 -0.19 1.39
C PHE A 10 -15.94 -1.54 0.96
N LYS A 11 -15.45 -2.06 -0.17
CA LYS A 11 -15.74 -3.43 -0.59
C LYS A 11 -14.94 -4.43 0.25
N LYS A 12 -15.63 -5.36 0.92
CA LYS A 12 -15.02 -6.48 1.65
C LYS A 12 -14.05 -7.25 0.74
N ARG A 13 -12.84 -7.53 1.23
CA ARG A 13 -11.85 -8.36 0.50
C ARG A 13 -11.20 -9.37 1.41
N ASN A 14 -10.84 -10.51 0.81
CA ASN A 14 -10.07 -11.53 1.51
C ASN A 14 -8.65 -11.01 1.85
N ILE A 15 -8.35 -10.95 3.14
CA ILE A 15 -7.07 -10.49 3.67
C ILE A 15 -5.98 -11.51 3.36
N PHE A 16 -6.27 -12.81 3.46
CA PHE A 16 -5.33 -13.88 3.13
C PHE A 16 -4.86 -13.78 1.69
N LEU A 17 -5.79 -13.52 0.76
CA LEU A 17 -5.46 -13.29 -0.65
C LEU A 17 -4.55 -12.06 -0.83
N SER A 18 -4.80 -10.99 -0.05
CA SER A 18 -3.98 -9.77 -0.09
C SER A 18 -2.56 -10.00 0.44
N VAL A 19 -2.39 -10.82 1.48
CA VAL A 19 -1.08 -11.24 1.98
C VAL A 19 -0.35 -12.09 0.94
N LEU A 20 -1.04 -13.09 0.38
CA LEU A 20 -0.48 -13.98 -0.64
C LEU A 20 -0.01 -13.18 -1.87
N LEU A 21 -0.83 -12.26 -2.37
CA LEU A 21 -0.48 -11.38 -3.48
C LEU A 21 0.71 -10.47 -3.14
N SER A 22 0.79 -9.94 -1.93
CA SER A 22 1.96 -9.18 -1.48
C SER A 22 3.25 -10.00 -1.54
N ILE A 23 3.21 -11.27 -1.15
CA ILE A 23 4.40 -12.15 -1.18
C ILE A 23 4.76 -12.50 -2.63
N VAL A 24 3.77 -12.94 -3.44
CA VAL A 24 3.98 -13.36 -4.84
C VAL A 24 4.50 -12.22 -5.72
N THR A 25 4.12 -10.98 -5.43
CA THR A 25 4.55 -9.79 -6.19
C THR A 25 5.75 -9.08 -5.59
N LEU A 26 6.45 -9.69 -4.62
CA LEU A 26 7.57 -9.07 -3.88
C LEU A 26 7.23 -7.66 -3.34
N GLY A 27 6.02 -7.49 -2.82
CA GLY A 27 5.52 -6.21 -2.31
C GLY A 27 4.86 -5.29 -3.35
N GLY A 28 4.90 -5.62 -4.64
CA GLY A 28 4.25 -4.83 -5.70
C GLY A 28 2.74 -4.63 -5.49
N TYR A 29 2.05 -5.62 -4.93
CA TYR A 29 0.62 -5.52 -4.58
C TYR A 29 0.34 -4.40 -3.57
N ILE A 30 1.31 -4.04 -2.71
CA ILE A 30 1.14 -2.96 -1.74
C ILE A 30 0.90 -1.63 -2.46
N GLY A 31 1.68 -1.35 -3.50
CA GLY A 31 1.48 -0.17 -4.33
C GLY A 31 0.14 -0.17 -5.05
N ILE A 32 -0.24 -1.32 -5.64
CA ILE A 32 -1.57 -1.50 -6.26
C ILE A 32 -2.69 -1.26 -5.24
N TRP A 33 -2.52 -1.69 -3.98
CA TRP A 33 -3.51 -1.53 -2.93
C TRP A 33 -3.82 -0.06 -2.66
N PHE A 34 -2.79 0.79 -2.59
CA PHE A 34 -2.93 2.24 -2.44
C PHE A 34 -3.56 2.88 -3.68
N LEU A 35 -3.09 2.52 -4.88
CA LEU A 35 -3.59 3.07 -6.13
C LEU A 35 -5.07 2.75 -6.37
N ARG A 36 -5.50 1.52 -6.10
CA ARG A 36 -6.90 1.10 -6.24
C ARG A 36 -7.84 1.81 -5.26
N ARG A 37 -7.35 2.26 -4.11
CA ARG A 37 -8.16 2.93 -3.08
C ARG A 37 -8.08 4.45 -3.13
N LYS A 38 -7.28 5.02 -4.04
CA LYS A 38 -7.18 6.46 -4.27
C LYS A 38 -8.53 7.13 -4.42
N VAL A 39 -9.44 6.54 -5.20
CA VAL A 39 -10.77 7.12 -5.45
C VAL A 39 -11.59 7.16 -4.16
N VAL A 40 -11.59 6.07 -3.39
CA VAL A 40 -12.32 5.97 -2.12
C VAL A 40 -11.77 6.95 -1.09
N PHE A 41 -10.44 7.03 -0.93
CA PHE A 41 -9.83 7.96 0.01
C PHE A 41 -10.01 9.43 -0.39
N LYS A 42 -10.04 9.73 -1.70
CA LYS A 42 -10.33 11.08 -2.21
C LYS A 42 -11.79 11.48 -2.04
N GLN A 43 -12.72 10.51 -2.01
CA GLN A 43 -14.13 10.77 -1.70
C GLN A 43 -14.37 11.02 -0.21
N LEU A 44 -13.57 10.40 0.67
CA LEU A 44 -13.66 10.59 2.13
C LEU A 44 -13.04 11.91 2.57
N THR A 45 -12.04 12.43 1.86
CA THR A 45 -11.48 13.76 2.15
C THR A 45 -10.96 14.44 0.89
N THR A 46 -11.32 15.70 0.73
CA THR A 46 -10.83 16.59 -0.35
C THR A 46 -9.31 16.76 -0.30
N ASN A 47 -8.69 16.61 0.88
CA ASN A 47 -7.25 16.72 1.11
C ASN A 47 -6.65 15.37 1.52
N SER A 48 -6.69 14.38 0.63
CA SER A 48 -5.94 13.15 0.83
C SER A 48 -4.44 13.46 0.70
N GLU A 49 -3.73 13.58 1.82
CA GLU A 49 -2.28 13.82 1.86
C GLU A 49 -1.44 12.58 1.50
N VAL A 50 -2.07 11.49 1.09
CA VAL A 50 -1.35 10.30 0.63
C VAL A 50 -0.65 10.60 -0.70
N PRO A 51 0.67 10.41 -0.80
CA PRO A 51 1.47 10.73 -1.99
C PRO A 51 1.27 9.70 -3.13
N TYR A 52 0.10 9.69 -3.77
CA TYR A 52 -0.23 8.69 -4.81
C TYR A 52 0.70 8.73 -6.03
N LYS A 53 1.28 9.88 -6.37
CA LYS A 53 2.25 9.99 -7.48
C LYS A 53 3.47 9.12 -7.22
N TRP A 54 4.00 9.16 -5.99
CA TRP A 54 5.13 8.33 -5.58
C TRP A 54 4.76 6.85 -5.62
N TRP A 55 3.56 6.47 -5.17
CA TRP A 55 3.09 5.08 -5.28
C TRP A 55 3.01 4.55 -6.71
N VAL A 56 2.70 5.39 -7.72
CA VAL A 56 2.78 4.97 -9.12
C VAL A 56 4.23 4.63 -9.49
N VAL A 57 5.17 5.52 -9.18
CA VAL A 57 6.59 5.32 -9.47
C VAL A 57 7.11 4.05 -8.79
N VAL A 58 6.82 3.87 -7.49
CA VAL A 58 7.20 2.68 -6.72
C VAL A 58 6.61 1.42 -7.34
N THR A 59 5.33 1.43 -7.70
CA THR A 59 4.68 0.24 -8.27
C THR A 59 5.33 -0.13 -9.61
N VAL A 60 5.52 0.84 -10.50
CA VAL A 60 6.18 0.61 -11.79
C VAL A 60 7.60 0.09 -11.59
N TYR A 61 8.35 0.69 -10.67
CA TYR A 61 9.69 0.25 -10.33
C TYR A 61 9.72 -1.19 -9.81
N LEU A 62 8.85 -1.56 -8.86
CA LEU A 62 8.80 -2.91 -8.30
C LEU A 62 8.48 -3.96 -9.38
N PHE A 63 7.61 -3.65 -10.34
CA PHE A 63 7.35 -4.55 -11.46
C PHE A 63 8.54 -4.66 -12.42
N LEU A 64 9.26 -3.57 -12.65
CA LEU A 64 10.49 -3.58 -13.46
C LEU A 64 11.60 -4.37 -12.76
N SER A 65 11.86 -4.10 -11.48
CA SER A 65 12.83 -4.83 -10.65
C SER A 65 12.51 -6.32 -10.63
N LEU A 66 11.24 -6.70 -10.38
CA LEU A 66 10.79 -8.10 -10.46
C LEU A 66 11.10 -8.73 -11.83
N THR A 67 10.84 -8.01 -12.92
CA THR A 67 11.14 -8.50 -14.26
C THR A 67 12.64 -8.69 -14.46
N ILE A 68 13.45 -7.71 -14.03
CA ILE A 68 14.92 -7.77 -14.09
C ILE A 68 15.45 -8.91 -13.22
N THR A 69 14.85 -9.25 -12.09
CA THR A 69 15.27 -10.42 -11.29
C THR A 69 15.15 -11.73 -12.09
N PHE A 70 14.13 -11.87 -12.96
CA PHE A 70 13.93 -13.11 -13.72
C PHE A 70 14.74 -13.21 -15.01
N ILE A 71 14.96 -12.11 -15.72
CA ILE A 71 15.68 -12.10 -17.01
C ILE A 71 17.03 -11.38 -16.95
N GLY A 72 17.38 -10.77 -15.83
CA GLY A 72 18.55 -9.91 -15.69
C GLY A 72 19.86 -10.65 -15.91
N GLU A 73 19.97 -11.90 -15.44
CA GLU A 73 21.17 -12.73 -15.66
C GLU A 73 21.45 -13.00 -17.14
N VAL A 74 20.43 -12.90 -18.01
CA VAL A 74 20.58 -13.10 -19.47
C VAL A 74 21.10 -11.84 -20.16
N PHE A 75 20.78 -10.65 -19.64
CA PHE A 75 21.07 -9.37 -20.30
C PHE A 75 22.19 -8.57 -19.64
N PHE A 76 22.48 -8.80 -18.35
CA PHE A 76 23.44 -8.03 -17.58
C PHE A 76 24.67 -8.85 -17.19
N THR A 77 25.81 -8.16 -17.08
CA THR A 77 27.03 -8.73 -16.51
C THR A 77 26.93 -8.75 -14.98
N LEU A 78 27.75 -9.57 -14.33
CA LEU A 78 27.82 -9.68 -12.87
C LEU A 78 27.95 -8.31 -12.17
N TYR A 79 28.78 -7.42 -12.73
CA TYR A 79 28.97 -6.06 -12.23
C TYR A 79 27.72 -5.20 -12.37
N GLY A 80 26.98 -5.32 -13.47
CA GLY A 80 25.71 -4.63 -13.68
C GLY A 80 24.64 -5.06 -12.68
N LEU A 81 24.57 -6.35 -12.37
CA LEU A 81 23.66 -6.90 -11.37
C LEU A 81 23.94 -6.33 -9.96
N TYR A 82 25.21 -6.25 -9.54
CA TYR A 82 25.56 -5.66 -8.24
C TYR A 82 25.19 -4.18 -8.10
N ILE A 83 25.28 -3.42 -9.19
CA ILE A 83 24.82 -2.02 -9.21
C ILE A 83 23.31 -1.97 -9.02
N LEU A 84 22.55 -2.83 -9.73
CA LEU A 84 21.10 -2.90 -9.60
C LEU A 84 20.67 -3.30 -8.19
N ASP A 85 21.32 -4.31 -7.60
CA ASP A 85 21.08 -4.72 -6.21
C ASP A 85 21.30 -3.57 -5.22
N SER A 86 22.34 -2.77 -5.44
CA SER A 86 22.64 -1.60 -4.60
C SER A 86 21.55 -0.52 -4.73
N ILE A 87 21.04 -0.30 -5.95
CA ILE A 87 19.93 0.62 -6.21
C ILE A 87 18.64 0.10 -5.57
N ASP A 88 18.35 -1.20 -5.71
CA ASP A 88 17.20 -1.87 -5.10
C ASP A 88 17.23 -1.73 -3.58
N LEU A 89 18.39 -1.93 -2.95
CA LEU A 89 18.57 -1.76 -1.50
C LEU A 89 18.21 -0.32 -1.06
N ILE A 90 18.75 0.70 -1.75
CA ILE A 90 18.48 2.10 -1.42
C ILE A 90 16.99 2.39 -1.58
N LEU A 91 16.40 1.97 -2.70
CA LEU A 91 14.98 2.20 -2.98
C LEU A 91 14.06 1.45 -2.01
N ALA A 92 14.44 0.27 -1.53
CA ALA A 92 13.69 -0.46 -0.52
C ALA A 92 13.52 0.36 0.76
N PHE A 93 14.56 1.06 1.22
CA PHE A 93 14.45 1.96 2.38
C PHE A 93 13.53 3.16 2.12
N TYR A 94 13.62 3.76 0.93
CA TYR A 94 12.69 4.83 0.54
C TYR A 94 11.24 4.33 0.48
N PHE A 95 11.01 3.14 -0.06
CA PHE A 95 9.67 2.54 -0.15
C PHE A 95 9.13 2.21 1.23
N LEU A 96 9.98 1.73 2.14
CA LEU A 96 9.59 1.48 3.52
C LEU A 96 9.10 2.77 4.21
N GLY A 97 9.84 3.87 4.05
CA GLY A 97 9.45 5.19 4.57
C GLY A 97 8.13 5.68 3.96
N LEU A 98 8.00 5.61 2.64
CA LEU A 98 6.77 5.96 1.92
C LEU A 98 5.57 5.14 2.40
N LEU A 99 5.79 3.85 2.63
CA LEU A 99 4.81 2.89 3.07
C LEU A 99 4.31 3.25 4.46
N TYR A 100 5.19 3.41 5.44
CA TYR A 100 4.78 3.79 6.79
C TYR A 100 4.08 5.14 6.83
N TYR A 101 4.63 6.15 6.15
CA TYR A 101 3.99 7.46 6.06
C TYR A 101 2.55 7.35 5.54
N SER A 102 2.37 6.62 4.43
CA SER A 102 1.05 6.47 3.79
C SER A 102 0.08 5.65 4.64
N VAL A 103 0.56 4.58 5.26
CA VAL A 103 -0.23 3.70 6.13
C VAL A 103 -0.72 4.48 7.36
N PHE A 104 0.14 5.25 8.02
CA PHE A 104 -0.27 6.08 9.15
C PHE A 104 -1.22 7.20 8.72
N ARG A 105 -1.03 7.80 7.54
CA ARG A 105 -1.97 8.82 7.06
C ARG A 105 -3.35 8.24 6.75
N VAL A 106 -3.42 7.03 6.19
CA VAL A 106 -4.68 6.31 6.00
C VAL A 106 -5.32 5.96 7.33
N LYS A 107 -4.52 5.56 8.33
CA LYS A 107 -5.00 5.31 9.70
C LYS A 107 -5.72 6.55 10.26
N GLU A 108 -5.05 7.69 10.25
CA GLU A 108 -5.60 8.96 10.76
C GLU A 108 -6.86 9.39 10.00
N LEU A 109 -6.88 9.18 8.68
CA LEU A 109 -8.04 9.45 7.84
C LEU A 109 -9.25 8.59 8.24
N LEU A 110 -9.03 7.31 8.50
CA LEU A 110 -10.10 6.39 8.93
C LEU A 110 -10.62 6.73 10.33
N GLU A 111 -9.74 7.03 11.29
CA GLU A 111 -10.15 7.44 12.65
C GLU A 111 -10.90 8.79 12.64
N LYS A 112 -10.59 9.68 11.69
CA LYS A 112 -11.26 10.98 11.57
C LYS A 112 -12.67 10.87 10.97
N GLU A 113 -12.87 10.00 9.98
CA GLU A 113 -14.16 9.86 9.30
C GLU A 113 -15.10 8.89 10.02
N PHE A 114 -14.57 7.97 10.83
CA PHE A 114 -15.34 6.95 11.55
C PHE A 114 -15.03 7.01 13.05
N GLU A 115 -15.89 7.66 13.84
CA GLU A 115 -15.71 7.84 15.30
C GLU A 115 -15.63 6.52 16.08
N ASP A 116 -16.29 5.46 15.61
CA ASP A 116 -16.30 4.14 16.25
C ASP A 116 -15.05 3.29 15.95
N ILE A 117 -14.12 3.80 15.14
CA ILE A 117 -12.90 3.08 14.79
C ILE A 117 -11.72 3.52 15.65
N ASN A 118 -11.20 2.57 16.43
CA ASN A 118 -9.90 2.68 17.07
C ASN A 118 -8.90 1.78 16.35
N ILE A 119 -7.87 2.37 15.71
CA ILE A 119 -6.83 1.64 14.99
C ILE A 119 -5.53 1.66 15.79
N ASN A 120 -5.11 0.49 16.27
CA ASN A 120 -3.89 0.37 17.07
C ASN A 120 -2.63 0.66 16.24
N LYS A 121 -1.82 1.64 16.68
CA LYS A 121 -0.60 2.09 16.00
C LYS A 121 0.45 0.99 15.83
N TYR A 122 0.59 0.10 16.82
CA TYR A 122 1.54 -1.01 16.77
C TYR A 122 1.12 -2.09 15.76
N LEU A 123 -0.18 -2.39 15.69
CA LEU A 123 -0.71 -3.33 14.69
C LEU A 123 -0.60 -2.77 13.28
N VAL A 124 -0.77 -1.45 13.12
CA VAL A 124 -0.51 -0.75 11.86
C VAL A 124 0.97 -0.83 11.49
N PHE A 125 1.89 -0.71 12.45
CA PHE A 125 3.32 -0.84 12.17
C PHE A 125 3.72 -2.26 11.76
N ILE A 126 3.18 -3.30 12.39
CA ILE A 126 3.57 -4.69 12.08
C ILE A 126 2.89 -5.20 10.81
N PHE A 127 1.58 -4.96 10.68
CA PHE A 127 0.76 -5.54 9.61
C PHE A 127 0.41 -4.56 8.49
N HIS A 128 0.76 -3.29 8.63
CA HIS A 128 0.69 -2.29 7.58
C HIS A 128 -0.68 -2.23 6.89
N ILE A 129 -0.71 -2.45 5.58
CA ILE A 129 -1.92 -2.45 4.77
C ILE A 129 -2.90 -3.59 5.11
N TRP A 130 -2.43 -4.70 5.68
CA TRP A 130 -3.28 -5.86 5.97
C TRP A 130 -4.18 -5.59 7.17
N TYR A 131 -3.65 -4.93 8.21
CA TYR A 131 -4.45 -4.53 9.36
C TYR A 131 -5.44 -3.41 9.03
N LEU A 132 -5.03 -2.44 8.21
CA LEU A 132 -5.95 -1.45 7.66
C LEU A 132 -7.07 -2.13 6.86
N GLN A 133 -6.71 -3.10 6.00
CA GLN A 133 -7.70 -3.86 5.25
C GLN A 133 -8.66 -4.63 6.15
N PHE A 134 -8.16 -5.24 7.23
CA PHE A 134 -8.98 -5.92 8.22
C PHE A 134 -9.98 -4.98 8.89
N LYS A 135 -9.52 -3.80 9.33
CA LYS A 135 -10.38 -2.78 9.93
C LYS A 135 -11.43 -2.25 8.95
N MET A 136 -11.04 -1.97 7.71
CA MET A 136 -11.96 -1.55 6.66
C MET A 136 -13.00 -2.61 6.32
N ASN A 137 -12.63 -3.89 6.34
CA ASN A 137 -13.59 -4.98 6.15
C ASN A 137 -14.62 -5.03 7.28
N LYS A 138 -14.22 -4.73 8.52
CA LYS A 138 -15.14 -4.67 9.67
C LYS A 138 -16.14 -3.52 9.57
N LEU A 139 -15.80 -2.44 8.86
CA LEU A 139 -16.73 -1.34 8.56
C LEU A 139 -17.71 -1.67 7.43
N ALA A 140 -17.38 -2.65 6.60
CA ALA A 140 -18.21 -3.04 5.47
C ALA A 140 -19.29 -4.06 5.84
N ASP A 141 -19.21 -4.61 7.05
CA ASP A 141 -20.21 -5.45 7.71
C ASP A 141 -21.07 -4.60 8.64
#